data_AF-A0A8T7GVZ5-F1
#
_entry.id   AF-A0A8T7GVZ5-F1
#
_cell.length_a   1.000
_cell.length_b   1.000
_cell.length_c   1.000
_cell.angle_alpha   90.00
_cell.angle_beta   90.00
_cell.angle_gamma   90.00
#
_symmetry.space_group_name_H-M   'P 1'
#
loop_
_entity.id
_entity.type
_entity.pdbx_description
1 polymer ?
#
loop_
_entity_poly.entity_id
_entity_poly.type
_entity_poly.pdbx_seq_one_letter_code
_entity_poly.pdbx_strand_id
1 'polypeptide(L)' 'MKILAMDEKENELTITYETHDVALFELVVSRLNQEKGVEATYIKEHPLVPKVVLTIRGKDPKKSLEKVIKKLEKEFK' A
#
# COMPACT_ATOMS: atom_id res chain seq x y z
N MET A 1 -3.11 -12.58 4.51
CA MET A 1 -2.49 -11.78 3.44
C MET A 1 -1.05 -12.25 3.25
N LYS A 2 -0.60 -12.42 2.01
CA LYS A 2 0.76 -12.86 1.67
C LYS A 2 1.32 -11.97 0.55
N ILE A 3 2.59 -11.61 0.59
CA ILE A 3 3.23 -10.87 -0.52
C ILE A 3 3.58 -11.88 -1.62
N LEU A 4 3.11 -11.63 -2.84
CA LEU A 4 3.40 -12.41 -4.03
C LEU A 4 4.59 -11.85 -4.82
N ALA A 5 4.68 -10.53 -4.92
CA ALA A 5 5.75 -9.83 -5.62
C ALA A 5 5.97 -8.44 -5.04
N MET A 6 7.18 -7.93 -5.18
CA MET A 6 7.57 -6.57 -4.80
C MET A 6 8.54 -6.05 -5.88
N ASP A 7 8.22 -4.88 -6.43
CA ASP A 7 9.06 -4.14 -7.39
C ASP A 7 9.36 -2.77 -6.80
N GLU A 8 10.63 -2.43 -6.67
CA GLU A 8 11.11 -1.17 -6.08
C GLU A 8 11.97 -0.43 -7.10
N LYS A 9 11.53 0.78 -7.44
CA LYS A 9 12.21 1.74 -8.30
C LYS A 9 12.49 3.00 -7.50
N GLU A 10 13.34 3.86 -8.04
CA GLU A 10 13.84 5.08 -7.36
C GLU A 10 12.75 5.91 -6.67
N ASN A 11 11.58 6.06 -7.31
CA ASN A 11 10.46 6.84 -6.77
C ASN A 11 9.12 6.08 -6.77
N GLU A 12 9.15 4.75 -6.92
CA GLU A 12 7.94 3.93 -7.00
C GLU A 12 8.14 2.58 -6.30
N LEU A 13 7.17 2.17 -5.49
CA LEU A 13 7.09 0.85 -4.88
C LEU A 13 5.77 0.21 -5.29
N THR A 14 5.84 -0.96 -5.90
CA THR A 14 4.67 -1.78 -6.24
C THR A 14 4.74 -3.11 -5.49
N ILE A 15 3.68 -3.45 -4.77
CA ILE A 15 3.58 -4.70 -4.01
C ILE A 15 2.30 -5.43 -4.41
N THR A 16 2.46 -6.68 -4.82
CA THR A 16 1.33 -7.57 -5.10
C THR A 16 1.06 -8.44 -3.89
N TYR A 17 -0.18 -8.44 -3.40
CA TYR A 17 -0.64 -9.21 -2.26
C TYR A 17 -1.68 -10.25 -2.67
N GLU A 18 -1.59 -11.42 -2.06
CA GLU A 18 -2.64 -12.43 -2.04
C GLU A 18 -3.61 -12.15 -0.89
N THR A 19 -4.78 -11.59 -1.21
CA THR A 19 -5.82 -11.20 -0.24
C THR A 19 -7.15 -10.84 -0.91
N HIS A 20 -8.26 -11.06 -0.19
CA HIS A 20 -9.58 -10.53 -0.56
C HIS A 20 -9.92 -9.21 0.14
N ASP A 21 -9.21 -8.91 1.24
CA ASP A 21 -9.42 -7.74 2.06
C ASP A 21 -8.91 -6.50 1.33
N VAL A 22 -9.83 -5.64 0.90
CA VAL A 22 -9.54 -4.35 0.27
C VAL A 22 -9.67 -3.17 1.23
N ALA A 23 -10.36 -3.35 2.37
CA ALA A 23 -10.62 -2.27 3.31
C ALA A 23 -9.32 -1.77 3.95
N LEU A 24 -8.39 -2.69 4.23
CA LEU A 24 -7.06 -2.33 4.69
C LEU A 24 -6.30 -1.47 3.67
N PHE A 25 -6.40 -1.77 2.38
CA PHE A 25 -5.71 -1.04 1.32
C PHE A 25 -6.29 0.36 1.13
N GLU A 26 -7.62 0.49 1.20
CA GLU A 26 -8.29 1.79 1.18
C GLU A 26 -7.79 2.69 2.32
N LEU A 27 -7.72 2.13 3.54
CA LEU A 27 -7.18 2.86 4.70
C LEU A 27 -5.72 3.27 4.50
N VAL A 28 -4.86 2.34 4.08
CA VAL A 28 -3.42 2.60 3.87
C VAL A 28 -3.21 3.64 2.78
N VAL A 29 -3.92 3.53 1.65
CA VAL A 29 -3.85 4.48 0.55
C VAL A 29 -4.34 5.87 0.98
N SER A 30 -5.45 5.94 1.69
CA SER A 30 -5.96 7.20 2.24
C SER A 30 -4.93 7.89 3.13
N ARG A 31 -4.25 7.15 4.01
CA ARG A 31 -3.18 7.69 4.87
C ARG A 31 -1.93 8.10 4.10
N LEU A 32 -1.52 7.33 3.10
CA LEU A 32 -0.35 7.66 2.26
C LEU A 32 -0.59 8.94 1.47
N ASN A 33 -1.77 9.11 0.89
CA ASN A 33 -2.13 10.33 0.14
C ASN A 33 -2.24 11.59 1.01
N GLN A 34 -2.27 11.45 2.35
CA GLN A 34 -2.18 12.59 3.28
C GLN A 34 -0.72 13.05 3.52
N GLU A 35 0.27 12.22 3.18
CA GLU A 35 1.69 12.59 3.30
C GLU A 35 2.10 13.46 2.10
N LYS A 36 2.80 14.57 2.37
CA LYS A 36 3.17 15.53 1.34
C LYS A 36 4.13 14.90 0.32
N GLY A 37 3.73 14.91 -0.96
CA GLY A 37 4.55 14.40 -2.07
C GLY A 37 4.55 12.87 -2.19
N VAL A 38 3.54 12.22 -1.62
CA VAL A 38 3.28 10.78 -1.78
C VAL A 38 1.95 10.60 -2.50
N GLU A 39 1.96 9.75 -3.54
CA GLU A 39 0.75 9.30 -4.22
C GLU A 39 0.64 7.78 -4.06
N ALA A 40 -0.51 7.29 -3.65
CA ALA A 40 -0.76 5.87 -3.51
C ALA A 40 -2.09 5.48 -4.12
N THR A 41 -2.13 4.27 -4.67
CA THR A 41 -3.33 3.64 -5.24
C THR A 41 -3.28 2.14 -5.03
N TYR A 42 -4.43 1.49 -5.02
CA TYR A 42 -4.51 0.04 -5.09
C TYR A 42 -5.48 -0.39 -6.20
N ILE A 43 -5.19 -1.54 -6.81
CA ILE A 43 -6.03 -2.14 -7.84
C ILE A 43 -6.36 -3.56 -7.40
N LYS A 44 -7.66 -3.87 -7.36
CA LYS A 44 -8.16 -5.24 -7.32
C LYS A 44 -8.61 -5.61 -8.73
N GLU A 45 -7.82 -6.42 -9.43
CA GLU A 45 -8.08 -6.77 -10.84
C GLU A 45 -9.43 -7.48 -11.01
N HIS A 46 -9.84 -8.32 -10.06
CA HIS A 46 -11.13 -9.03 -10.12
C HIS A 46 -11.68 -9.32 -8.72
N PRO A 47 -12.99 -9.16 -8.46
CA PRO A 47 -13.58 -9.36 -7.12
C PRO A 47 -13.34 -10.75 -6.51
N LEU A 48 -13.39 -11.78 -7.35
CA LEU A 48 -13.22 -13.19 -6.95
C LEU A 48 -11.76 -13.65 -6.88
N VAL A 49 -10.82 -12.85 -7.38
CA VAL A 49 -9.39 -13.21 -7.32
C VAL A 49 -8.82 -12.61 -6.04
N PRO A 50 -8.14 -13.39 -5.19
CA PRO A 50 -7.48 -12.87 -3.99
C PRO A 50 -6.19 -12.15 -4.37
N LYS A 51 -6.25 -11.11 -5.21
CA LYS A 51 -5.08 -10.38 -5.68
C LYS A 51 -5.34 -8.87 -5.62
N VAL A 52 -4.47 -8.18 -4.89
CA VAL A 52 -4.46 -6.71 -4.81
C VAL A 52 -3.05 -6.22 -5.13
N VAL A 53 -2.96 -5.20 -5.98
CA VAL A 53 -1.70 -4.53 -6.31
C VAL A 53 -1.73 -3.15 -5.66
N LEU A 54 -0.81 -2.89 -4.73
CA LEU A 54 -0.59 -1.58 -4.12
C LEU A 54 0.58 -0.89 -4.83
N THR A 55 0.37 0.34 -5.27
CA THR A 55 1.42 1.17 -5.88
C THR A 55 1.56 2.46 -5.10
N ILE A 56 2.79 2.83 -4.77
CA ILE A 56 3.16 4.03 -4.00
C ILE A 56 4.24 4.76 -4.77
N ARG A 57 4.04 6.06 -4.99
CA ARG A 57 4.99 6.96 -5.67
C ARG A 57 5.38 8.09 -4.74
N GLY A 58 6.65 8.48 -4.79
CA GLY A 58 7.19 9.57 -4.00
C GLY A 58 8.71 9.43 -3.82
N LYS A 59 9.33 10.40 -3.14
CA LYS A 59 10.79 10.47 -2.97
C LYS A 59 11.40 9.24 -2.26
N ASP A 60 10.65 8.63 -1.34
CA ASP A 60 11.03 7.42 -0.62
C ASP A 60 9.75 6.62 -0.29
N PRO A 61 9.25 5.81 -1.24
CA PRO A 61 7.93 5.19 -1.13
C PRO A 61 7.90 4.14 -0.02
N LYS A 62 9.00 3.39 0.18
CA LYS A 62 9.12 2.37 1.22
C LYS A 62 9.07 2.97 2.61
N LYS A 63 9.86 4.02 2.88
CA LYS A 63 9.84 4.70 4.17
C LYS A 63 8.49 5.35 4.45
N SER A 64 7.82 5.84 3.42
CA SER A 64 6.46 6.39 3.54
C SER A 64 5.47 5.33 3.96
N LEU A 65 5.52 4.14 3.36
CA LEU A 65 4.71 2.98 3.76
C LEU A 65 4.98 2.57 5.21
N GLU A 66 6.24 2.36 5.58
CA GLU A 66 6.61 1.96 6.95
C GLU A 66 6.12 2.98 8.00
N LYS A 67 6.24 4.27 7.70
CA LYS A 67 5.77 5.35 8.57
C LYS A 67 4.25 5.28 8.77
N VAL A 68 3.49 5.09 7.69
CA VAL A 68 2.02 4.98 7.75
C VAL A 68 1.60 3.74 8.53
N ILE A 69 2.19 2.58 8.26
CA ILE A 69 1.87 1.34 8.98
C ILE A 69 2.14 1.50 10.47
N LYS A 70 3.30 2.04 10.87
CA LYS A 70 3.62 2.30 12.29
C LYS A 70 2.66 3.27 12.97
N LYS A 71 2.08 4.23 12.24
CA LYS A 71 1.05 5.13 12.78
C LYS A 71 -0.26 4.36 13.01
N LEU A 72 -0.71 3.60 12.02
CA LEU A 72 -1.91 2.78 12.12
C LEU A 72 -1.81 1.76 13.26
N GLU A 73 -0.66 1.09 13.40
CA GLU A 73 -0.41 0.15 14.51
C GLU A 73 -0.52 0.81 15.88
N LYS A 74 -0.23 2.11 16.02
CA LYS A 74 -0.40 2.85 17.28
C LYS A 74 -1.83 3.31 17.50
N GLU A 75 -2.57 3.62 16.44
CA GLU A 75 -3.97 4.05 16.51
C GLU A 75 -4.91 2.92 16.97
N PHE A 76 -4.59 1.67 16.63
CA PHE A 76 -5.42 0.50 16.92
C PHE A 76 -4.85 -0.40 18.05
N LYS A 77 -3.89 0.11 18.83
CA LYS A 77 -3.32 -0.59 19.99
C LYS A 77 -4.00 -0.19 21.28
#